data_AF-A0A8E6B4H2-F1
#
_entry.id   AF-A0A8E6B4H2-F1
#
_cell.length_a   1.000
_cell.length_b   1.000
_cell.length_c   1.000
_cell.angle_alpha   90.00
_cell.angle_beta   90.00
_cell.angle_gamma   90.00
#
_symmetry.space_group_name_H-M   'P 1'
#
loop_
_entity.id
_entity.type
_entity.pdbx_description
1 polymer ?
#
loop_
_entity_poly.entity_id
_entity_poly.type
_entity_poly.pdbx_seq_one_letter_code
_entity_poly.pdbx_strand_id
1 'polypeptide(L)'
;MSTSQPELGHTAFSRGILEVEVDILRSDIISVNLALLTRLKESWILLFSIVLTAFVYADAINPPNFLVTIIMAVLIIIVLGVLAFCGLFTMLCVTAFLASSHQNGVLGIHRFILLAEGLQEITEVNVSFHKWIGIRDIISSPRYCVIRISPFLYYVIPRRSFCSKEDYEVFLYEAKTLMNSAKLDGKTSKFEGR
;
A
#
# COMPACT_ATOMS: atom_id res chain seq x y z
N MET A 1 3.29 37.38 -24.89
CA MET A 1 3.32 36.47 -23.73
C MET A 1 2.48 35.26 -24.09
N SER A 2 3.14 34.20 -24.57
CA SER A 2 2.50 32.97 -25.03
C SER A 2 2.38 32.03 -23.85
N THR A 3 1.15 31.71 -23.45
CA THR A 3 0.80 30.71 -22.45
C THR A 3 1.01 29.31 -23.04
N SER A 4 2.10 28.66 -22.66
CA SER A 4 2.34 27.23 -22.89
C SER A 4 1.43 26.41 -21.98
N GLN A 5 0.42 25.75 -22.57
CA GLN A 5 -0.31 24.66 -21.94
C GLN A 5 0.62 23.46 -21.71
N PRO A 6 0.49 22.71 -20.60
CA PRO A 6 1.11 21.41 -20.49
C PRO A 6 0.30 20.40 -21.30
N GLU A 7 0.93 19.82 -22.31
CA GLU A 7 0.40 18.66 -23.04
C GLU A 7 0.29 17.48 -22.07
N LEU A 8 -0.95 17.12 -21.74
CA LEU A 8 -1.26 15.90 -21.00
C LEU A 8 -0.81 14.70 -21.83
N GLY A 9 0.12 13.94 -21.26
CA GLY A 9 0.81 12.83 -21.90
C GLY A 9 -0.13 11.83 -22.57
N HIS A 10 0.07 11.66 -23.87
CA HIS A 10 -0.49 10.57 -24.64
C HIS A 10 0.07 9.24 -24.13
N THR A 11 -0.79 8.33 -23.70
CA THR A 11 -0.45 6.92 -23.46
C THR A 11 -0.01 6.28 -24.78
N ALA A 12 1.28 6.28 -25.08
CA ALA A 12 1.84 5.66 -26.27
C ALA A 12 1.93 4.15 -26.08
N PHE A 13 0.92 3.43 -26.54
CA PHE A 13 0.87 1.97 -26.61
C PHE A 13 1.79 1.49 -27.76
N SER A 14 3.08 1.29 -27.51
CA SER A 14 4.01 0.77 -28.53
C SER A 14 4.80 -0.43 -28.00
N ARG A 15 4.46 -1.62 -28.52
CA ARG A 15 5.18 -2.91 -28.43
C ARG A 15 5.82 -3.26 -27.07
N GLY A 16 5.08 -4.03 -26.26
CA GLY A 16 5.64 -4.87 -25.19
C GLY A 16 6.07 -4.16 -23.91
N ILE A 17 6.01 -2.83 -23.89
CA ILE A 17 6.28 -2.00 -22.72
C ILE A 17 5.02 -1.19 -22.46
N LEU A 18 4.41 -1.40 -21.29
CA LEU A 18 3.22 -0.65 -20.89
C LEU A 18 3.67 0.43 -19.91
N GLU A 19 3.61 1.68 -20.37
CA GLU A 19 4.00 2.86 -19.61
C GLU A 19 2.78 3.68 -19.19
N VAL A 20 2.77 4.14 -17.95
CA VAL A 20 1.74 5.03 -17.41
C VAL A 20 2.41 6.15 -16.63
N GLU A 21 2.10 7.38 -17.00
CA GLU A 21 2.43 8.57 -16.23
C GLU A 21 1.31 8.86 -15.24
N VAL A 22 1.65 9.05 -13.96
CA VAL A 22 0.69 9.33 -12.90
C VAL A 22 1.12 10.55 -12.10
N ASP A 23 0.14 11.37 -11.72
CA ASP A 23 0.32 12.45 -10.75
C ASP A 23 -0.24 12.02 -9.39
N ILE A 24 0.67 11.78 -8.45
CA ILE A 24 0.37 11.33 -7.09
C ILE A 24 0.14 12.53 -6.19
N LEU A 25 -1.09 12.65 -5.66
CA LEU A 25 -1.47 13.72 -4.74
C LEU A 25 -1.41 13.24 -3.29
N ARG A 26 -1.28 14.20 -2.37
CA ARG A 26 -1.34 13.95 -0.91
C ARG A 26 -2.61 13.23 -0.49
N SER A 27 -3.74 13.60 -1.10
CA SER A 27 -5.04 12.99 -0.82
C SER A 27 -5.08 11.50 -1.18
N ASP A 28 -4.29 11.06 -2.16
CA ASP A 28 -4.21 9.64 -2.51
C ASP A 28 -3.42 8.85 -1.49
N ILE A 29 -2.28 9.38 -1.05
CA ILE A 29 -1.45 8.73 -0.05
C ILE A 29 -2.26 8.56 1.25
N ILE A 30 -2.97 9.60 1.68
CA ILE A 30 -3.83 9.54 2.88
C ILE A 30 -4.98 8.56 2.68
N SER A 31 -5.67 8.62 1.53
CA SER A 31 -6.80 7.73 1.23
C SER A 31 -6.39 6.27 1.14
N VAL A 32 -5.24 5.98 0.50
CA VAL A 32 -4.68 4.64 0.38
C VAL A 32 -4.19 4.15 1.73
N ASN A 33 -3.48 4.95 2.52
CA ASN A 33 -3.09 4.57 3.87
C ASN A 33 -4.29 4.20 4.73
N LEU A 34 -5.31 5.05 4.75
CA LEU A 34 -6.54 4.79 5.49
C LEU A 34 -7.25 3.50 5.01
N ALA A 35 -7.32 3.29 3.69
CA ALA A 35 -7.91 2.09 3.10
C ALA A 35 -7.09 0.83 3.37
N LEU A 36 -5.76 0.92 3.40
CA LEU A 36 -4.88 -0.21 3.71
C LEU A 36 -4.99 -0.60 5.18
N LEU A 37 -5.04 0.37 6.09
CA LEU A 37 -5.15 0.13 7.54
C LEU A 37 -6.37 -0.73 7.90
N THR A 38 -7.52 -0.46 7.29
CA THR A 38 -8.75 -1.25 7.50
C THR A 38 -8.68 -2.66 6.93
N ARG A 39 -7.77 -2.91 5.97
CA ARG A 39 -7.66 -4.19 5.24
C ARG A 39 -6.53 -5.10 5.74
N LEU A 40 -5.62 -4.61 6.58
CA LEU A 40 -4.54 -5.43 7.12
C LEU A 40 -5.10 -6.43 8.13
N LYS A 41 -5.08 -7.72 7.78
CA LYS A 41 -5.44 -8.81 8.69
C LYS A 41 -4.54 -8.82 9.92
N GLU A 42 -3.29 -8.36 9.78
CA GLU A 42 -2.35 -8.21 10.90
C GLU A 42 -2.91 -7.28 11.99
N SER A 43 -3.64 -6.21 11.64
CA SER A 43 -4.28 -5.31 12.60
C SER A 43 -5.36 -6.02 13.43
N TRP A 44 -6.14 -6.90 12.80
CA TRP A 44 -7.17 -7.68 13.49
C TRP A 44 -6.57 -8.73 14.43
N ILE A 45 -5.47 -9.37 14.02
CA ILE A 45 -4.75 -10.33 14.87
C ILE A 45 -4.17 -9.62 16.10
N LEU A 46 -3.57 -8.44 15.92
CA LEU A 46 -3.05 -7.64 17.04
C LEU A 46 -4.17 -7.17 17.98
N LEU A 47 -5.31 -6.73 17.44
CA LEU A 47 -6.45 -6.33 18.27
C LEU A 47 -7.00 -7.51 19.07
N PHE A 48 -7.11 -8.68 18.44
CA PHE A 48 -7.51 -9.90 19.12
C PHE A 48 -6.52 -10.31 20.22
N SER A 49 -5.21 -10.22 19.97
CA SER A 49 -4.18 -10.56 20.97
C SER A 49 -4.20 -9.61 22.17
N ILE A 50 -4.44 -8.32 21.93
CA ILE A 50 -4.64 -7.30 22.97
C ILE A 50 -5.83 -7.65 23.86
N VAL A 51 -6.99 -7.95 23.26
CA VAL A 51 -8.21 -8.30 23.99
C VAL A 51 -8.01 -9.58 24.80
N LEU A 52 -7.38 -10.59 24.21
CA LEU A 52 -7.09 -11.86 24.88
C LEU A 52 -6.15 -11.64 26.07
N THR A 53 -5.10 -10.83 25.91
CA THR A 53 -4.13 -10.53 26.99
C THR A 53 -4.80 -9.76 28.13
N ALA A 54 -5.66 -8.79 27.81
CA ALA A 54 -6.43 -8.04 28.81
C ALA A 54 -7.35 -8.95 29.62
N PHE A 55 -7.99 -9.92 28.96
CA PHE A 55 -8.87 -10.90 29.61
C PHE A 55 -8.10 -11.83 30.55
N VAL A 56 -6.98 -12.39 30.09
CA VAL A 56 -6.10 -13.25 30.92
C VAL A 56 -5.55 -12.48 32.11
N TYR A 57 -5.16 -11.23 31.93
CA TYR A 57 -4.67 -10.38 33.02
C TYR A 57 -5.76 -10.07 34.06
N ALA A 58 -6.99 -9.80 33.61
CA ALA A 58 -8.13 -9.55 34.50
C ALA A 58 -8.51 -10.77 35.35
N ASP A 59 -8.41 -11.98 34.78
CA ASP A 59 -8.60 -13.25 35.49
C ASP A 59 -7.48 -13.51 36.51
N ALA A 60 -6.22 -13.29 36.11
CA ALA A 60 -5.04 -13.54 36.96
C ALA A 60 -5.04 -12.70 38.27
N ILE A 61 -5.62 -11.49 38.24
CA ILE A 61 -5.70 -10.62 39.41
C ILE A 61 -6.69 -11.15 40.47
N ASN A 62 -7.54 -12.13 40.12
CA ASN A 62 -8.60 -12.66 41.00
C ASN A 62 -9.35 -11.54 41.75
N PRO A 63 -9.89 -10.54 41.04
CA PRO A 63 -10.58 -9.44 41.68
C PRO A 63 -11.74 -9.97 42.53
N PRO A 64 -12.00 -9.35 43.69
CA PRO A 64 -12.95 -9.89 44.69
C PRO A 64 -14.40 -9.93 44.18
N ASN A 65 -14.73 -9.16 43.13
CA ASN A 65 -16.07 -9.05 42.57
C ASN A 65 -16.02 -9.02 41.03
N PHE A 66 -16.96 -9.72 40.38
CA PHE A 66 -17.13 -9.76 38.92
C PHE A 66 -17.24 -8.36 38.28
N LEU A 67 -17.87 -7.42 38.98
CA LEU A 67 -18.02 -6.04 38.52
C LEU A 67 -16.68 -5.30 38.42
N VAL A 68 -15.74 -5.58 39.33
CA VAL A 68 -14.39 -5.01 39.29
C VAL A 68 -13.59 -5.59 38.11
N THR A 69 -13.74 -6.88 37.81
CA THR A 69 -13.15 -7.51 36.62
C THR A 69 -13.59 -6.81 35.33
N ILE A 70 -14.88 -6.56 35.18
CA ILE A 70 -15.43 -5.88 34.00
C ILE A 70 -14.88 -4.46 33.89
N ILE A 71 -14.88 -3.69 34.98
CA ILE A 71 -14.38 -2.31 34.96
C ILE A 71 -12.89 -2.28 34.56
N MET A 72 -12.07 -3.15 35.13
CA MET A 72 -10.65 -3.23 34.81
C MET A 72 -10.41 -3.66 33.35
N ALA A 73 -11.14 -4.66 32.86
CA ALA A 73 -11.04 -5.09 31.47
C ALA A 73 -11.43 -3.97 30.49
N VAL A 74 -12.53 -3.26 30.76
CA VAL A 74 -12.97 -2.11 29.95
C VAL A 74 -11.91 -1.00 29.96
N LEU A 75 -11.35 -0.67 31.13
CA LEU A 75 -10.32 0.36 31.24
C LEU A 75 -9.05 -0.02 30.46
N ILE A 76 -8.62 -1.28 30.52
CA ILE A 76 -7.47 -1.78 29.74
C ILE A 76 -7.77 -1.69 28.24
N ILE A 77 -8.97 -2.11 27.80
CA ILE A 77 -9.37 -2.00 26.38
C ILE A 77 -9.37 -0.55 25.92
N ILE A 78 -9.87 0.39 26.74
CA ILE A 78 -9.86 1.82 26.41
C ILE A 78 -8.42 2.33 26.31
N VAL A 79 -7.56 2.04 27.28
CA VAL A 79 -6.16 2.50 27.28
C VAL A 79 -5.41 1.94 26.06
N LEU A 80 -5.54 0.65 25.78
CA LEU A 80 -4.90 0.03 24.62
C LEU A 80 -5.49 0.53 23.30
N GLY A 81 -6.79 0.80 23.25
CA GLY A 81 -7.46 1.41 22.10
C GLY A 81 -6.95 2.83 21.82
N VAL A 82 -6.80 3.65 22.87
CA VAL A 82 -6.22 5.01 22.76
C VAL A 82 -4.78 4.94 22.29
N LEU A 83 -3.95 4.05 22.85
CA LEU A 83 -2.56 3.87 22.43
C LEU A 83 -2.47 3.44 20.96
N ALA A 84 -3.30 2.49 20.53
CA ALA A 84 -3.37 2.06 19.14
C ALA A 84 -3.80 3.21 18.21
N PHE A 85 -4.81 4.00 18.61
CA PHE A 85 -5.27 5.16 17.86
C PHE A 85 -4.18 6.24 17.76
N CYS A 86 -3.45 6.53 18.84
CA CYS A 86 -2.33 7.46 18.83
C CYS A 86 -1.23 6.98 17.88
N GLY A 87 -0.85 5.70 17.93
CA GLY A 87 0.15 5.14 17.00
C GLY A 87 -0.28 5.26 15.54
N LEU A 88 -1.56 4.99 15.25
CA LEU A 88 -2.14 5.16 13.93
C LEU A 88 -2.09 6.62 13.46
N PHE A 89 -2.49 7.54 14.34
CA PHE A 89 -2.49 8.96 14.06
C PHE A 89 -1.07 9.47 13.81
N THR A 90 -0.09 9.06 14.61
CA THR A 90 1.33 9.38 14.39
C THR A 90 1.81 8.86 13.03
N MET A 91 1.46 7.63 12.63
CA MET A 91 1.81 7.11 11.31
C MET A 91 1.18 7.95 10.18
N LEU A 92 -0.08 8.36 10.32
CA LEU A 92 -0.73 9.26 9.35
C LEU A 92 -0.04 10.63 9.29
N CYS A 93 0.34 11.19 10.44
CA CYS A 93 1.08 12.45 10.48
C CYS A 93 2.47 12.33 9.84
N VAL A 94 3.21 11.27 10.13
CA VAL A 94 4.53 11.01 9.54
C VAL A 94 4.42 10.82 8.03
N THR A 95 3.46 10.03 7.55
CA THR A 95 3.26 9.83 6.11
C THR A 95 2.84 11.12 5.41
N ALA A 96 1.95 11.92 6.00
CA ALA A 96 1.58 13.23 5.49
C ALA A 96 2.77 14.21 5.49
N PHE A 97 3.61 14.17 6.51
CA PHE A 97 4.82 15.00 6.62
C PHE A 97 5.88 14.58 5.60
N LEU A 98 6.14 13.29 5.42
CA LEU A 98 7.07 12.77 4.40
C LEU A 98 6.58 13.06 2.99
N ALA A 99 5.26 13.02 2.78
CA ALA A 99 4.61 13.44 1.56
C ALA A 99 4.50 14.97 1.44
N SER A 100 5.01 15.79 2.37
CA SER A 100 4.81 17.23 2.30
C SER A 100 5.81 17.93 1.36
N SER A 101 7.00 17.38 1.14
CA SER A 101 7.95 17.95 0.18
C SER A 101 7.83 17.29 -1.20
N HIS A 102 7.61 18.11 -2.22
CA HIS A 102 7.68 17.70 -3.62
C HIS A 102 9.05 17.11 -3.99
N GLN A 103 10.10 17.55 -3.28
CA GLN A 103 11.49 17.16 -3.51
C GLN A 103 11.85 15.73 -3.08
N ASN A 104 10.96 15.03 -2.34
CA ASN A 104 11.26 13.67 -1.88
C ASN A 104 10.94 12.59 -2.92
N GLY A 105 10.37 12.96 -4.08
CA GLY A 105 10.01 12.00 -5.13
C GLY A 105 8.86 11.06 -4.74
N VAL A 106 8.06 11.44 -3.75
CA VAL A 106 6.85 10.70 -3.30
C VAL A 106 5.57 11.31 -3.85
N LEU A 107 5.60 12.61 -4.15
CA LEU A 107 4.50 13.34 -4.78
C LEU A 107 4.90 13.80 -6.17
N GLY A 108 3.90 14.07 -6.99
CA GLY A 108 4.06 14.64 -8.32
C GLY A 108 4.05 13.57 -9.38
N ILE A 109 4.84 13.80 -10.44
CA ILE A 109 4.82 12.98 -11.65
C ILE A 109 5.72 11.76 -11.46
N HIS A 110 5.11 10.58 -11.60
CA HIS A 110 5.77 9.28 -11.59
C HIS A 110 5.46 8.58 -12.91
N ARG A 111 6.46 7.95 -13.52
CA ARG A 111 6.28 7.07 -14.68
C ARG A 111 6.51 5.64 -14.26
N PHE A 112 5.47 4.83 -14.43
CA PHE A 112 5.52 3.40 -14.19
C PHE A 112 5.62 2.67 -15.50
N ILE A 113 6.65 1.83 -15.63
CA ILE A 113 6.93 1.05 -16.83
C ILE A 113 6.88 -0.44 -16.45
N LEU A 114 5.94 -1.16 -17.07
CA LEU A 114 5.85 -2.61 -16.96
C LEU A 114 6.83 -3.24 -17.94
N LEU A 115 7.83 -3.93 -17.40
CA LEU A 115 8.82 -4.70 -18.15
C LEU A 115 8.62 -6.19 -17.90
N ALA A 116 9.10 -7.05 -18.81
CA ALA A 116 9.01 -8.50 -18.63
C ALA A 116 9.71 -8.98 -17.34
N GLU A 117 10.80 -8.31 -16.95
CA GLU A 117 11.64 -8.68 -15.81
C GLU A 117 11.17 -8.08 -14.48
N GLY A 118 10.44 -6.96 -14.53
CA GLY A 118 10.02 -6.23 -13.34
C GLY A 118 9.22 -4.96 -13.61
N LEU A 119 8.94 -4.24 -12.52
CA LEU A 119 8.34 -2.92 -12.53
C LEU A 119 9.46 -1.87 -12.39
N GLN A 120 9.50 -0.92 -13.32
CA GLN A 120 10.35 0.27 -13.19
C GLN A 120 9.49 1.48 -12.84
N GLU A 121 9.99 2.31 -11.93
CA GLU A 121 9.43 3.61 -11.61
C GLU A 121 10.49 4.68 -11.85
N ILE A 122 10.09 5.76 -12.50
CA ILE A 122 10.91 6.94 -12.73
C ILE A 122 10.18 8.14 -12.13
N THR A 123 10.87 8.88 -11.27
CA THR A 123 10.42 10.16 -10.71
C THR A 123 11.42 11.25 -11.10
N GLU A 124 11.12 12.50 -10.76
CA GLU A 124 12.07 13.61 -11.02
C GLU A 124 13.42 13.43 -10.31
N VAL A 125 13.44 12.69 -9.20
CA VAL A 125 14.62 12.58 -8.32
C VAL A 125 15.19 11.18 -8.21
N ASN A 126 14.47 10.14 -8.66
CA ASN A 126 14.89 8.76 -8.49
C ASN A 126 14.41 7.84 -9.62
N VAL A 127 15.19 6.79 -9.89
CA VAL A 127 14.78 5.67 -10.75
C VAL A 127 14.89 4.39 -9.93
N SER A 128 13.79 3.66 -9.81
CA SER A 128 13.73 2.42 -9.06
C SER A 128 13.29 1.25 -9.95
N PHE A 129 13.78 0.05 -9.66
CA PHE A 129 13.46 -1.16 -10.40
C PHE A 129 13.23 -2.32 -9.44
N HIS A 130 12.08 -2.99 -9.57
CA HIS A 130 11.66 -4.09 -8.74
C HIS A 130 11.31 -5.30 -9.59
N LYS A 131 12.08 -6.39 -9.43
CA LYS A 131 11.76 -7.68 -10.07
C LYS A 131 10.40 -8.19 -9.61
N TRP A 132 9.63 -8.78 -10.52
CA TRP A 132 8.30 -9.33 -10.23
C TRP A 132 8.27 -10.33 -9.08
N ILE A 133 9.34 -11.14 -8.93
CA ILE A 133 9.49 -12.08 -7.81
C ILE A 133 9.53 -11.40 -6.44
N GLY A 134 10.00 -10.15 -6.38
CA GLY A 134 10.08 -9.33 -5.17
C GLY A 134 8.80 -8.57 -4.86
N ILE A 135 7.80 -8.61 -5.75
CA ILE A 135 6.51 -7.95 -5.53
C ILE A 135 5.59 -8.89 -4.74
N ARG A 136 5.19 -8.45 -3.54
CA ARG A 136 4.36 -9.24 -2.63
C ARG A 136 2.98 -9.48 -3.23
N ASP A 137 2.28 -8.41 -3.59
CA ASP A 137 0.93 -8.45 -4.13
C ASP A 137 0.54 -7.16 -4.87
N ILE A 138 -0.44 -7.29 -5.77
CA ILE A 138 -1.07 -6.17 -6.48
C ILE A 138 -2.52 -6.09 -6.02
N ILE A 139 -2.85 -5.03 -5.28
CA ILE A 139 -4.19 -4.78 -4.75
C ILE A 139 -4.91 -3.84 -5.71
N SER A 140 -6.00 -4.33 -6.28
CA SER A 140 -6.91 -3.52 -7.10
C SER A 140 -8.08 -2.99 -6.27
N SER A 141 -8.33 -1.69 -6.39
CA SER A 141 -9.49 -0.97 -5.87
C SER A 141 -10.15 -0.19 -7.03
N PRO A 142 -11.46 0.17 -6.96
CA PRO A 142 -12.09 1.01 -7.98
C PRO A 142 -11.43 2.37 -8.20
N ARG A 143 -10.66 2.85 -7.20
CA ARG A 143 -9.97 4.15 -7.24
C ARG A 143 -8.46 4.07 -7.39
N TYR A 144 -7.84 2.95 -7.03
CA TYR A 144 -6.39 2.83 -6.91
C TYR A 144 -5.91 1.43 -7.26
N CYS A 145 -4.79 1.34 -7.97
CA CYS A 145 -3.95 0.16 -8.01
C CYS A 145 -2.80 0.38 -7.02
N VAL A 146 -2.59 -0.59 -6.13
CA VAL A 146 -1.49 -0.57 -5.17
C VAL A 146 -0.58 -1.75 -5.42
N ILE A 147 0.66 -1.49 -5.83
CA ILE A 147 1.68 -2.52 -6.05
C ILE A 147 2.55 -2.57 -4.80
N ARG A 148 2.44 -3.64 -4.03
CA ARG A 148 3.16 -3.77 -2.76
C ARG A 148 4.45 -4.54 -2.95
N ILE A 149 5.57 -3.88 -2.64
CA ILE A 149 6.91 -4.49 -2.62
C ILE A 149 7.19 -5.11 -1.26
N SER A 150 6.93 -4.36 -0.18
CA SER A 150 7.10 -4.80 1.21
C SER A 150 5.93 -4.29 2.07
N PRO A 151 5.81 -4.70 3.35
CA PRO A 151 4.76 -4.19 4.24
C PRO A 151 4.70 -2.65 4.33
N PHE A 152 5.83 -1.97 4.14
CA PHE A 152 5.96 -0.51 4.26
C PHE A 152 6.37 0.20 2.97
N LEU A 153 6.52 -0.54 1.86
CA LEU A 153 6.86 0.01 0.55
C LEU A 153 5.85 -0.46 -0.49
N TYR A 154 5.10 0.48 -1.04
CA TYR A 154 4.11 0.24 -2.06
C TYR A 154 3.99 1.44 -3.00
N TYR A 155 3.69 1.16 -4.26
CA TYR A 155 3.36 2.17 -5.26
C TYR A 155 1.87 2.39 -5.32
N VAL A 156 1.48 3.65 -5.48
CA VAL A 156 0.08 4.06 -5.62
C VAL A 156 -0.13 4.60 -7.02
N ILE A 157 -1.01 3.94 -7.77
CA ILE A 157 -1.37 4.32 -9.13
C ILE A 157 -2.86 4.66 -9.13
N PRO A 158 -3.22 5.96 -9.11
CA PRO A 158 -4.61 6.40 -9.12
C PRO A 158 -5.31 6.01 -10.43
N ARG A 159 -6.56 5.53 -10.34
CA ARG A 159 -7.39 5.23 -11.51
C ARG A 159 -7.66 6.46 -12.38
N ARG A 160 -7.59 7.67 -11.82
CA ARG A 160 -7.78 8.92 -12.56
C ARG A 160 -6.62 9.27 -13.49
N SER A 161 -5.48 8.58 -13.38
CA SER A 161 -4.34 8.75 -14.29
C SER A 161 -4.51 8.01 -15.61
N PHE A 162 -5.62 7.29 -15.79
CA PHE A 162 -5.97 6.58 -17.00
C PHE A 162 -7.10 7.29 -17.73
N CYS A 163 -7.04 7.30 -19.06
CA CYS A 163 -8.05 7.90 -19.92
C CYS A 163 -9.41 7.20 -19.78
N SER A 164 -9.40 5.88 -19.64
CA SER A 164 -10.60 5.06 -19.53
C SER A 164 -10.52 4.05 -18.38
N LYS A 165 -11.66 3.44 -18.04
CA LYS A 165 -11.70 2.35 -17.06
C LYS A 165 -11.00 1.11 -17.63
N GLU A 166 -11.12 0.93 -18.93
CA GLU A 166 -10.60 -0.18 -19.71
C GLU A 166 -9.07 -0.14 -19.71
N ASP A 167 -8.45 1.03 -19.91
CA ASP A 167 -6.98 1.18 -19.84
C ASP A 167 -6.44 0.82 -18.46
N TYR A 168 -7.15 1.21 -17.41
CA TYR A 168 -6.81 0.85 -16.04
C TYR A 168 -6.92 -0.66 -15.79
N GLU A 169 -7.96 -1.30 -16.31
CA GLU A 169 -8.16 -2.75 -16.21
C GLU A 169 -7.11 -3.53 -17.01
N VAL A 170 -6.73 -3.04 -18.19
CA VAL A 170 -5.64 -3.60 -19.01
C VAL A 170 -4.31 -3.50 -18.28
N PHE A 171 -3.97 -2.33 -17.73
CA PHE A 171 -2.76 -2.16 -16.91
C PHE A 171 -2.71 -3.16 -15.75
N LEU A 172 -3.82 -3.28 -15.00
CA LEU A 172 -3.94 -4.20 -13.88
C LEU A 172 -3.79 -5.66 -14.30
N TYR A 173 -4.40 -6.03 -15.42
CA TYR A 173 -4.36 -7.38 -15.96
C TYR A 173 -2.93 -7.76 -16.36
N GLU A 174 -2.25 -6.89 -17.09
CA GLU A 174 -0.86 -7.11 -17.52
C GLU A 174 0.10 -7.21 -16.32
N ALA A 175 0.02 -6.26 -15.37
CA ALA A 175 0.87 -6.28 -14.19
C ALA A 175 0.68 -7.56 -13.35
N LYS A 176 -0.56 -8.03 -13.19
CA LYS A 176 -0.84 -9.30 -12.50
C LYS A 176 -0.35 -10.52 -13.28
N THR A 177 -0.47 -10.50 -14.60
CA THR A 177 -0.03 -11.60 -15.46
C THR A 177 1.49 -11.76 -15.40
N LEU A 178 2.24 -10.66 -15.54
CA LEU A 178 3.70 -10.63 -15.40
C LEU A 178 4.16 -11.06 -14.01
N MET A 179 3.48 -10.61 -12.95
CA MET A 179 3.79 -11.04 -11.59
C MET A 179 3.57 -12.55 -11.41
N ASN A 180 2.48 -13.09 -11.96
CA ASN A 180 2.13 -14.50 -11.81
C ASN A 180 3.08 -15.42 -12.59
N SER A 181 3.44 -15.06 -13.83
CA SER A 181 4.42 -15.82 -14.62
C SER A 181 5.77 -15.89 -13.90
N ALA A 182 6.29 -14.75 -13.45
CA ALA A 182 7.57 -14.71 -12.73
C ALA A 182 7.57 -15.51 -11.43
N LYS A 183 6.44 -15.56 -10.71
CA LYS A 183 6.29 -16.38 -9.49
C LYS A 183 6.24 -17.88 -9.78
N LEU A 184 5.69 -18.28 -10.92
CA LEU A 184 5.69 -19.67 -11.36
C LEU A 184 7.10 -20.11 -11.74
N ASP A 185 7.80 -19.31 -12.53
CA ASP A 185 9.18 -19.58 -12.98
C ASP A 185 10.18 -19.63 -11.80
N GLY A 186 10.03 -18.71 -10.84
CA GLY A 186 10.84 -18.73 -9.62
C GLY A 186 10.57 -19.96 -8.73
N LYS A 187 9.39 -20.57 -8.84
CA LYS A 187 9.05 -21.78 -8.09
C LYS A 187 9.65 -23.01 -8.75
N THR A 188 9.57 -23.15 -10.08
CA THR A 188 10.16 -24.28 -10.83
C THR A 188 11.68 -24.31 -10.74
N SER A 189 12.36 -23.16 -10.87
CA SER A 189 13.81 -23.04 -10.65
C SER A 189 14.27 -23.52 -9.27
N LYS A 190 13.44 -23.33 -8.23
CA LYS A 190 13.77 -23.77 -6.87
C LYS A 190 13.61 -25.29 -6.65
N PHE A 191 12.87 -25.97 -7.53
CA PHE A 191 12.70 -27.43 -7.49
C PHE A 191 13.78 -28.19 -8.27
N GLU A 192 14.34 -27.61 -9.34
CA GLU A 192 15.41 -28.26 -10.14
C GLU A 192 16.81 -28.11 -9.54
N GLY A 193 17.00 -27.16 -8.61
CA GLY A 193 18.28 -26.93 -7.92
C GLY A 193 18.48 -27.74 -6.62
N ARG A 194 17.77 -28.85 -6.42
CA ARG A 194 17.89 -29.74 -5.25
C ARG A 194 18.19 -31.18 -5.65
#